data_AF-A0A924DTH9-F1
#
_entry.id   AF-A0A924DTH9-F1
#
_cell.length_a   1.000
_cell.length_b   1.000
_cell.length_c   1.000
_cell.angle_alpha   90.00
_cell.angle_beta   90.00
_cell.angle_gamma   90.00
#
_symmetry.space_group_name_H-M   'P 1'
#
loop_
_entity.id
_entity.type
_entity.pdbx_description
1 polymer ?
#
loop_
_entity_poly.entity_id
_entity_poly.type
_entity_poly.pdbx_seq_one_letter_code
_entity_poly.pdbx_strand_id
1 'polypeptide(L)'
;MQELILVISRCVSKRRSTKEEKSFYRFHFKGYYAGEKIKMIHLYSSKFDPKNEQLSKGDDYLLWVKRKRVNQEVLEVELIKYKKII
;
A
#
# COMPACT_ATOMS: atom_id res chain seq x y z
N MET A 1 1.76 20.35 -3.61
CA MET A 1 1.17 19.79 -2.38
C MET A 1 1.23 18.27 -2.49
N GLN A 2 1.83 17.55 -1.53
CA GLN A 2 1.85 16.07 -1.58
C GLN A 2 0.54 15.55 -1.00
N GLU A 3 -0.20 14.75 -1.78
CA GLU A 3 -1.49 14.21 -1.38
C GLU A 3 -1.29 13.04 -0.40
N LEU A 4 -1.93 13.14 0.76
CA LEU A 4 -1.92 12.10 1.79
C LEU A 4 -3.24 11.35 1.74
N ILE A 5 -3.17 10.03 1.56
CA ILE A 5 -4.33 9.15 1.44
C ILE A 5 -4.43 8.31 2.70
N LEU A 6 -5.64 8.24 3.27
CA LEU A 6 -5.97 7.35 4.37
C LEU A 6 -6.70 6.13 3.83
N VAL A 7 -6.19 4.93 4.12
CA VAL A 7 -6.73 3.66 3.61
C VAL A 7 -6.99 2.71 4.76
N ILE A 8 -8.20 2.15 4.83
CA ILE A 8 -8.49 1.00 5.70
C ILE A 8 -8.58 -0.23 4.80
N SER A 9 -7.68 -1.18 4.98
CA SER A 9 -7.62 -2.34 4.10
C SER A 9 -6.89 -3.53 4.73
N ARG A 10 -7.26 -4.72 4.26
CA ARG A 10 -6.61 -5.99 4.59
C ARG A 10 -5.34 -6.20 3.78
N CYS A 11 -4.26 -6.62 4.45
CA CYS A 11 -3.06 -7.11 3.76
C CYS A 11 -3.32 -8.50 3.19
N VAL A 12 -3.37 -8.62 1.86
CA VAL A 12 -3.70 -9.87 1.15
C VAL A 12 -2.47 -10.72 0.87
N SER A 13 -1.31 -10.08 0.65
CA SER A 13 -0.06 -10.79 0.40
C SER A 13 1.15 -9.88 0.48
N LYS A 14 2.31 -10.47 0.79
CA LYS A 14 3.63 -9.88 0.59
C LYS A 14 4.19 -10.42 -0.73
N ARG A 15 4.53 -9.54 -1.67
CA ARG A 15 5.18 -9.94 -2.94
C ARG A 15 6.51 -9.22 -3.10
N ARG A 16 7.50 -9.92 -3.65
CA ARG A 16 8.74 -9.29 -4.11
C ARG A 16 8.58 -8.92 -5.57
N SER A 17 8.72 -7.64 -5.90
CA SER A 17 8.78 -7.24 -7.31
C SER A 17 10.10 -7.76 -7.88
N THR A 18 10.02 -8.58 -8.93
CA THR A 18 11.19 -9.11 -9.64
C THR A 18 11.91 -8.03 -10.45
N LYS A 19 11.24 -6.94 -10.81
CA LYS A 19 11.80 -5.86 -11.65
C LYS A 19 12.56 -4.78 -10.88
N GLU A 20 12.24 -4.55 -9.60
CA GLU A 20 12.81 -3.45 -8.83
C GLU A 20 13.54 -3.90 -7.56
N GLU A 21 13.68 -5.21 -7.32
CA GLU A 21 14.16 -5.81 -6.06
C GLU A 21 13.42 -5.34 -4.79
N LYS A 22 12.36 -4.54 -4.93
CA LYS A 22 11.56 -4.01 -3.82
C LYS A 22 10.47 -5.00 -3.45
N SER A 23 10.41 -5.32 -2.16
CA SER A 23 9.25 -5.99 -1.60
C SER A 23 8.10 -4.99 -1.47
N PHE A 24 6.91 -5.38 -1.89
CA PHE A 24 5.67 -4.62 -1.73
C PHE A 24 4.58 -5.47 -1.09
N TYR A 25 3.67 -4.81 -0.38
CA TYR A 25 2.50 -5.45 0.20
C TYR A 25 1.28 -5.15 -0.67
N ARG A 26 0.43 -6.16 -0.85
CA ARG A 26 -0.83 -6.02 -1.59
C ARG A 26 -1.97 -5.87 -0.61
N PHE A 27 -2.72 -4.81 -0.77
CA PHE A 27 -3.88 -4.48 0.04
C PHE A 27 -5.15 -4.60 -0.81
N HIS A 28 -6.19 -5.18 -0.22
CA HIS A 28 -7.48 -5.33 -0.89
C HIS A 28 -8.15 -3.96 -1.03
N PHE A 29 -8.51 -3.57 -2.24
CA PHE A 29 -9.24 -2.32 -2.45
C PHE A 29 -10.20 -2.49 -3.62
N LYS A 30 -11.45 -2.06 -3.48
CA LYS A 30 -12.40 -1.99 -4.58
C LYS A 30 -13.10 -0.65 -4.47
N GLY A 31 -12.74 0.28 -5.34
CA GLY A 31 -13.29 1.63 -5.30
C GLY A 31 -12.77 2.50 -6.43
N TYR A 32 -12.92 3.80 -6.24
CA TYR A 32 -12.42 4.81 -7.16
C TYR A 32 -11.48 5.76 -6.42
N TYR A 33 -10.45 6.22 -7.11
CA TYR A 33 -9.54 7.24 -6.64
C TYR A 33 -9.33 8.25 -7.77
N ALA A 34 -9.66 9.52 -7.52
CA ALA A 34 -9.60 10.59 -8.52
C ALA A 34 -10.32 10.25 -9.85
N GLY A 35 -11.46 9.55 -9.78
CA GLY A 35 -12.23 9.13 -10.95
C GLY A 35 -11.74 7.84 -11.62
N GLU A 36 -10.56 7.32 -11.26
CA GLU A 36 -10.03 6.07 -11.77
C GLU A 36 -10.48 4.88 -10.92
N LYS A 37 -10.89 3.78 -11.58
CA LYS A 37 -11.24 2.54 -10.89
C LYS A 37 -9.99 1.86 -10.35
N ILE A 38 -9.99 1.54 -9.06
CA ILE A 38 -8.88 0.86 -8.38
C ILE A 38 -9.35 -0.49 -7.86
N LYS A 39 -8.62 -1.54 -8.22
CA LYS A 39 -8.86 -2.94 -7.82
C LYS A 39 -7.91 -3.43 -6.74
N MET A 40 -6.83 -2.70 -6.47
CA MET A 40 -5.92 -2.97 -5.36
C MET A 40 -4.91 -1.87 -5.11
N ILE A 41 -4.26 -1.97 -3.95
CA ILE A 41 -3.19 -1.07 -3.54
C ILE A 41 -1.89 -1.86 -3.42
N HIS A 42 -0.83 -1.33 -4.03
CA HIS A 42 0.54 -1.81 -3.85
C HIS A 42 1.29 -0.84 -2.95
N LEU A 43 1.62 -1.30 -1.75
CA LEU A 43 2.35 -0.55 -0.74
C LEU A 43 3.83 -0.88 -0.82
N TYR A 44 4.63 0.11 -1.23
CA TYR A 44 6.08 0.01 -1.26
C TYR A 44 6.66 0.55 0.05
N SER A 45 7.58 -0.20 0.65
CA SER A 45 8.40 0.30 1.76
C SER A 45 9.39 1.35 1.24
N SER A 46 9.56 2.44 1.97
CA SER A 46 10.70 3.34 1.74
C SER A 46 12.00 2.60 2.13
N LYS A 47 13.12 2.95 1.49
CA LYS A 47 14.44 2.33 1.73
C LYS A 47 15.06 2.69 3.10
N PHE A 48 14.41 3.55 3.88
CA PHE A 48 15.01 4.22 5.05
C PHE A 48 14.31 3.93 6.38
N ASP A 49 13.40 2.95 6.45
CA ASP A 49 12.83 2.56 7.74
C ASP A 49 13.40 1.19 8.22
N PRO A 50 14.40 1.20 9.12
CA PRO A 50 14.92 -0.01 9.76
C PRO A 50 13.92 -0.65 10.73
N LYS A 51 12.76 -0.01 11.01
CA LYS A 51 11.62 -0.60 11.73
C LYS A 51 10.55 -1.11 10.77
N ASN A 52 10.96 -1.86 9.74
CA ASN A 52 10.09 -2.57 8.81
C ASN A 52 9.36 -3.73 9.54
N GLU A 53 8.53 -3.37 10.53
CA GLU A 53 7.59 -4.25 11.19
C GLU A 53 6.71 -4.89 10.12
N GLN A 54 6.64 -6.21 10.21
CA GLN A 54 6.11 -7.07 9.17
C GLN A 54 4.59 -6.92 9.12
N LEU A 55 4.10 -6.10 8.19
CA LEU A 55 2.70 -6.18 7.79
C LEU A 55 2.38 -7.65 7.47
N SER A 56 1.47 -8.20 8.24
CA SER A 56 1.16 -9.61 8.23
C SER A 56 -0.01 -9.85 7.31
N LYS A 57 0.08 -10.92 6.53
CA LYS A 57 -1.00 -11.34 5.64
C LYS A 57 -2.21 -11.73 6.50
N GLY A 58 -3.39 -11.23 6.13
CA GLY A 58 -4.66 -11.53 6.81
C GLY A 58 -5.11 -10.42 7.76
N ASP A 59 -4.19 -9.59 8.24
CA ASP A 59 -4.48 -8.50 9.17
C ASP A 59 -5.06 -7.28 8.47
N ASP A 60 -5.85 -6.52 9.23
CA ASP A 60 -6.49 -5.29 8.78
C ASP A 60 -5.73 -4.07 9.31
N TYR A 61 -5.50 -3.09 8.45
CA TYR A 61 -4.67 -1.93 8.77
C TYR A 61 -5.32 -0.60 8.36
N LEU A 62 -5.08 0.43 9.16
CA LEU A 62 -5.23 1.83 8.79
C LEU A 62 -3.88 2.35 8.31
N LEU A 63 -3.80 2.76 7.05
CA LEU A 63 -2.57 3.18 6.37
C LEU A 63 -2.63 4.68 6.02
N TRP A 64 -1.58 5.41 6.37
CA TRP A 64 -1.30 6.75 5.85
C TRP A 64 -0.26 6.62 4.76
N VAL A 65 -0.64 6.96 3.54
CA VAL A 65 0.19 6.68 2.36
C VAL A 65 0.31 7.89 1.45
N LYS A 66 1.42 7.98 0.72
CA LYS A 66 1.59 8.94 -0.38
C LYS A 66 1.38 8.24 -1.70
N ARG A 67 0.62 8.84 -2.61
CA ARG A 67 0.51 8.35 -3.99
C ARG A 67 1.88 8.38 -4.66
N LYS A 68 2.24 7.28 -5.32
CA LYS A 68 3.31 7.25 -6.33
C LYS A 68 2.72 7.40 -7.72
N ARG A 69 1.84 6.48 -8.11
CA ARG A 69 1.15 6.46 -9.41
C ARG A 69 -0.06 5.54 -9.38
N VAL A 70 -0.88 5.62 -10.41
CA VAL A 70 -1.89 4.61 -10.73
C VAL A 70 -1.42 3.90 -12.00
N ASN A 71 -1.46 2.57 -12.00
CA ASN A 71 -1.08 1.76 -13.16
C ASN A 71 -2.00 0.54 -13.25
N GLN A 72 -2.67 0.34 -14.38
CA GLN A 72 -3.56 -0.82 -14.61
C GLN A 72 -4.54 -1.08 -13.45
N GLU A 73 -5.27 -0.05 -13.01
CA GLU A 73 -6.22 -0.11 -11.87
C GLU A 73 -5.57 -0.48 -10.52
N VAL A 74 -4.25 -0.32 -10.40
CA VAL A 74 -3.50 -0.48 -9.15
C VAL A 74 -3.02 0.88 -8.66
N LEU A 75 -3.38 1.22 -7.43
CA LEU A 75 -2.87 2.41 -6.76
C LEU A 75 -1.55 2.06 -6.07
N GLU A 76 -0.45 2.56 -6.61
CA GLU A 76 0.89 2.40 -6.06
C GLU A 76 1.20 3.52 -5.08
N VAL A 77 1.61 3.16 -3.86
CA VAL A 77 1.76 4.10 -2.77
C VAL A 77 3.02 3.83 -1.94
N GLU A 78 3.47 4.86 -1.24
CA GLU A 78 4.51 4.79 -0.22
C GLU A 78 3.90 4.85 1.17
N LEU A 79 4.36 3.97 2.06
CA LEU A 79 3.93 4.00 3.45
C LEU A 79 4.56 5.18 4.19
N ILE A 80 3.73 5.96 4.89
CA ILE A 80 4.20 6.97 5.85
C ILE A 80 4.08 6.43 7.27
N LYS A 81 2.90 5.88 7.59
CA LYS A 81 2.54 5.39 8.92
C LYS A 81 1.43 4.36 8.78
N TYR A 82 1.33 3.43 9.71
CA TYR A 82 0.20 2.52 9.81
C TYR A 82 -0.23 2.28 11.26
N LYS A 83 -1.41 1.68 11.41
CA LYS A 83 -1.93 1.12 12.66
C LYS A 83 -2.65 -0.20 12.35
N LYS A 84 -2.25 -1.30 13.00
CA LYS A 84 -3.01 -2.56 12.96
C LYS A 84 -4.35 -2.38 13.67
N ILE A 85 -5.43 -2.86 13.05
CA ILE A 85 -6.79 -2.77 13.59
C ILE A 85 -7.19 -4.10 14.23
N ILE A 86 -7.00 -5.21 13.51
CA ILE A 86 -7.33 -6.60 13.89
C ILE A 86 -6.17 -7.49 13.49
#